data_AF-A0A522NP76-F1
#
_entry.id   AF-A0A522NP76-F1
#
_cell.length_a   1.000
_cell.length_b   1.000
_cell.length_c   1.000
_cell.angle_alpha   90.00
_cell.angle_beta   90.00
_cell.angle_gamma   90.00
#
_symmetry.space_group_name_H-M   'P 1'
#
loop_
_entity.id
_entity.type
_entity.pdbx_description
1 polymer ?
#
loop_
_entity_poly.entity_id
_entity_poly.type
_entity_poly.pdbx_seq_one_letter_code
_entity_poly.pdbx_strand_id
1 'polypeptide(L)'
;MNSSTITAVTPDETGKARQLIDIGLAMDPEARSQTLARLIAASLHDGPGTALERFASTGQLNAQAALEELNDLRVPVQQEGWIDALGRYILTTGSRP
;
A
#
# COMPACT_ATOMS: atom_id res chain seq x y z
N MET A 1 26.23 -26.40 -7.56
CA MET A 1 26.07 -25.86 -6.20
C MET A 1 25.84 -24.37 -6.35
N ASN A 2 24.59 -23.88 -6.23
CA ASN A 2 24.29 -22.46 -6.30
C ASN A 2 24.04 -21.95 -4.89
N SER A 3 24.90 -21.05 -4.42
CA SER A 3 24.91 -20.47 -3.09
C SER A 3 23.66 -19.61 -2.87
N SER A 4 22.75 -20.07 -2.01
CA SER A 4 21.72 -19.22 -1.43
C SER A 4 22.38 -18.28 -0.42
N THR A 5 22.51 -17.01 -0.76
CA THR A 5 22.88 -15.96 0.19
C THR A 5 21.74 -15.83 1.20
N ILE A 6 21.83 -16.55 2.32
CA ILE A 6 20.92 -16.36 3.45
C ILE A 6 21.32 -15.01 4.05
N THR A 7 20.56 -13.95 3.73
CA THR A 7 20.68 -12.67 4.40
C THR A 7 20.44 -12.92 5.90
N ALA A 8 21.50 -12.91 6.69
CA ALA A 8 21.40 -13.02 8.14
C ALA A 8 20.66 -11.78 8.64
N VAL A 9 19.39 -11.96 9.00
CA VAL A 9 18.56 -10.93 9.63
C VAL A 9 19.21 -10.63 10.97
N THR A 10 19.71 -9.41 11.17
CA THR A 10 20.30 -9.05 12.46
C THR A 10 19.21 -9.10 13.55
N PRO A 11 19.55 -9.39 14.81
CA PRO A 11 18.58 -9.46 15.90
C PRO A 11 17.74 -8.18 16.03
N ASP A 12 18.31 -7.02 15.70
CA ASP A 12 17.60 -5.74 15.59
C ASP A 12 16.50 -5.72 14.52
N GLU A 13 16.73 -6.32 13.35
CA GLU A 13 15.75 -6.39 12.27
C GLU A 13 14.61 -7.36 12.62
N THR A 14 14.90 -8.40 13.40
CA THR A 14 13.87 -9.28 13.98
C THR A 14 13.03 -8.56 15.02
N GLY A 15 13.67 -7.73 15.87
CA GLY A 15 12.99 -6.87 16.84
C GLY A 15 12.06 -5.85 16.18
N LYS A 16 12.54 -5.16 15.14
CA LYS A 16 11.73 -4.24 14.32
C LYS A 16 10.57 -4.93 13.64
N ALA A 17 10.79 -6.08 13.01
CA ALA A 17 9.72 -6.84 12.37
C ALA A 17 8.63 -7.22 13.36
N ARG A 18 9.01 -7.68 14.57
CA ARG A 18 8.05 -8.00 15.63
C ARG A 18 7.29 -6.78 16.12
N GLN A 19 7.97 -5.64 16.29
CA GLN A 19 7.33 -4.39 16.68
C GLN A 19 6.33 -3.89 15.61
N LEU A 20 6.67 -3.99 14.32
CA LEU A 20 5.77 -3.63 13.22
C LEU A 20 4.53 -4.53 13.16
N ILE A 21 4.71 -5.83 13.42
CA ILE A 21 3.59 -6.79 13.52
C ILE A 21 2.70 -6.47 14.72
N ASP A 22 3.29 -6.17 15.87
CA ASP A 22 2.54 -5.84 17.10
C ASP A 22 1.75 -4.53 16.95
N ILE A 23 2.37 -3.49 16.38
CA ILE A 23 1.70 -2.24 16.01
C ILE A 23 0.56 -2.52 15.03
N GLY A 24 0.82 -3.32 13.99
CA GLY A 24 -0.21 -3.72 13.04
C GLY A 24 -1.38 -4.41 13.72
N LEU A 25 -1.11 -5.40 14.59
CA LEU A 25 -2.11 -6.17 15.33
C LEU A 25 -2.91 -5.32 16.33
N ALA A 26 -2.28 -4.34 16.96
CA ALA A 26 -2.89 -3.41 17.89
C ALA A 26 -3.75 -2.33 17.21
N MET A 27 -3.55 -2.08 15.91
CA MET A 27 -4.39 -1.16 15.14
C MET A 27 -5.75 -1.76 14.85
N ASP A 28 -6.78 -0.90 14.90
CA ASP A 28 -8.09 -1.19 14.36
C ASP A 28 -8.01 -1.67 12.89
N PRO A 29 -8.86 -2.61 12.48
CA PRO A 29 -8.83 -3.19 11.15
C PRO A 29 -8.98 -2.15 10.03
N GLU A 30 -9.72 -1.06 10.28
CA GLU A 30 -9.88 0.05 9.34
C GLU A 30 -8.58 0.87 9.22
N ALA A 31 -7.93 1.20 10.34
CA ALA A 31 -6.65 1.89 10.37
C ALA A 31 -5.52 1.07 9.72
N ARG A 32 -5.55 -0.27 9.88
CA ARG A 32 -4.60 -1.19 9.24
C ARG A 32 -4.77 -1.20 7.73
N SER A 33 -6.01 -1.28 7.26
CA SER A 33 -6.32 -1.22 5.83
C SER A 33 -5.89 0.10 5.22
N GLN A 34 -6.13 1.23 5.91
CA GLN A 34 -5.70 2.56 5.45
C GLN A 34 -4.18 2.69 5.39
N THR A 35 -3.47 2.17 6.39
CA THR A 35 -2.00 2.21 6.41
C THR A 35 -1.40 1.40 5.28
N LEU A 36 -1.93 0.21 5.01
CA LEU A 36 -1.53 -0.61 3.87
C LEU A 36 -1.83 0.09 2.54
N ALA A 37 -3.02 0.67 2.38
CA ALA A 37 -3.39 1.40 1.18
C ALA A 37 -2.45 2.59 0.92
N ARG A 38 -2.02 3.31 1.96
CA ARG A 38 -1.06 4.42 1.84
C ARG A 38 0.34 3.95 1.44
N LEU A 39 0.80 2.81 1.97
CA LEU A 39 2.09 2.22 1.57
C LEU A 39 2.09 1.76 0.11
N ILE A 40 0.98 1.17 -0.35
CA ILE A 40 0.81 0.76 -1.74
C ILE A 40 0.78 2.01 -2.64
N ALA A 41 0.02 3.05 -2.28
CA ALA A 41 -0.01 4.31 -3.02
C ALA A 41 1.37 4.99 -3.09
N ALA A 42 2.12 4.99 -1.98
CA ALA A 42 3.50 5.50 -1.91
C ALA A 42 4.46 4.75 -2.83
N SER A 43 4.15 3.49 -3.18
CA SER A 43 5.00 2.66 -4.04
C SER A 43 4.66 2.80 -5.53
N LEU A 44 3.47 3.34 -5.85
CA LEU A 44 2.90 3.35 -7.20
C LEU A 44 2.77 4.73 -7.81
N HIS A 45 2.84 5.79 -7.01
CA HIS A 45 2.60 7.13 -7.52
C HIS A 45 3.64 7.51 -8.60
N ASP A 46 3.17 8.04 -9.74
CA ASP A 46 4.01 8.41 -10.89
C ASP A 46 4.71 9.78 -10.68
N GLY A 47 5.18 10.04 -9.45
CA GLY A 47 5.85 11.28 -9.07
C GLY A 47 4.98 12.31 -8.32
N PRO A 48 5.49 13.53 -8.14
CA PRO A 48 4.94 14.52 -7.21
C PRO A 48 3.64 15.16 -7.72
N GLY A 49 2.67 15.36 -6.82
CA GLY A 49 1.41 16.05 -7.13
C GLY A 49 0.27 15.13 -7.59
N THR A 50 0.54 13.83 -7.73
CA THR A 50 -0.44 12.79 -8.01
C THR A 50 -1.37 12.56 -6.81
N ALA A 51 -2.60 12.11 -7.07
CA ALA A 51 -3.60 11.75 -6.08
C ALA A 51 -3.12 10.58 -5.20
N LEU A 52 -2.37 9.63 -5.75
CA LEU A 52 -1.74 8.56 -4.98
C LEU A 52 -0.62 9.09 -4.06
N GLU A 53 0.20 10.06 -4.51
CA GLU A 53 1.20 10.72 -3.66
C GLU A 53 0.53 11.49 -2.52
N ARG A 54 -0.50 12.28 -2.83
CA ARG A 54 -1.25 13.00 -1.80
C ARG A 54 -1.91 12.07 -0.79
N PHE A 55 -2.48 10.97 -1.25
CA PHE A 55 -3.06 9.97 -0.35
C PHE A 55 -1.99 9.31 0.53
N ALA A 56 -0.85 8.94 -0.05
CA ALA A 56 0.29 8.42 0.70
C ALA A 56 0.78 9.41 1.76
N SER A 57 0.99 10.68 1.40
CA SER A 57 1.55 11.73 2.25
C SER A 57 0.57 12.24 3.31
N THR A 58 -0.69 12.48 2.95
CA THR A 58 -1.67 13.19 3.80
C THR A 58 -2.75 12.28 4.38
N GLY A 59 -2.96 11.09 3.79
CA GLY A 59 -4.07 10.20 4.14
C GLY A 59 -5.42 10.62 3.58
N GLN A 60 -5.50 11.77 2.87
CA GLN A 60 -6.71 12.21 2.19
C GLN A 60 -6.84 11.51 0.84
N LEU A 61 -7.89 10.71 0.66
CA LEU A 61 -8.14 9.96 -0.55
C LEU A 61 -9.11 10.74 -1.47
N ASN A 62 -8.65 11.16 -2.64
CA ASN A 62 -9.54 11.56 -3.72
C ASN A 62 -9.81 10.33 -4.60
N ALA A 63 -10.93 9.65 -4.34
CA ALA A 63 -11.23 8.38 -4.98
C ALA A 63 -11.28 8.47 -6.51
N GLN A 64 -11.84 9.55 -7.06
CA GLN A 64 -11.95 9.73 -8.51
C GLN A 64 -10.56 9.86 -9.16
N ALA A 65 -9.75 10.80 -8.67
CA ALA A 65 -8.43 11.05 -9.23
C ALA A 65 -7.47 9.86 -9.02
N ALA A 66 -7.57 9.16 -7.88
CA ALA A 66 -6.77 7.96 -7.62
C ALA A 66 -7.15 6.80 -8.55
N LEU A 67 -8.44 6.63 -8.87
CA LEU A 67 -8.89 5.63 -9.85
C LEU A 67 -8.46 5.97 -11.28
N GLU A 68 -8.47 7.25 -11.65
CA GLU A 68 -7.96 7.70 -12.95
C GLU A 68 -6.46 7.41 -13.10
N GLU A 69 -5.66 7.69 -12.06
CA GLU A 69 -4.24 7.33 -12.03
C GLU A 69 -4.01 5.81 -12.07
N LEU A 70 -4.79 5.04 -11.31
CA LEU A 70 -4.72 3.58 -11.33
C LEU A 70 -5.04 3.00 -12.71
N ASN A 71 -5.96 3.63 -13.45
CA ASN A 71 -6.34 3.20 -14.79
C ASN A 71 -5.29 3.57 -15.86
N ASP A 72 -4.44 4.58 -15.60
CA ASP A 72 -3.33 4.96 -16.46
C ASP A 72 -2.11 4.02 -16.28
N LEU A 73 -2.00 3.37 -15.11
CA LEU A 73 -0.92 2.41 -14.83
C LEU A 73 -0.96 1.22 -15.81
N ARG A 74 0.06 1.13 -16.66
CA ARG A 74 0.31 -0.04 -17.53
C ARG A 74 0.92 -1.18 -16.72
N VAL A 75 0.09 -1.97 -16.04
CA VAL A 75 0.53 -3.16 -15.31
C VAL A 75 0.28 -4.42 -16.15
N PRO A 76 1.23 -5.37 -16.22
CA PRO A 76 1.00 -6.64 -16.91
C PRO A 76 -0.17 -7.40 -16.26
N VAL A 77 -1.08 -7.90 -17.10
CA VAL A 77 -2.33 -8.60 -16.73
C VAL A 77 -2.17 -9.65 -15.62
N GLN A 78 -1.04 -10.35 -15.58
CA GLN A 78 -0.79 -11.38 -14.56
C GLN A 78 -0.65 -10.84 -13.12
N GLN A 79 -0.52 -9.52 -12.94
CA GLN A 79 -0.41 -8.87 -11.61
C GLN A 79 -1.64 -8.02 -11.23
N GLU A 80 -2.74 -8.04 -11.99
CA GLU A 80 -3.90 -7.15 -11.76
C GLU A 80 -4.68 -7.40 -10.46
N GLY A 81 -4.50 -8.58 -9.82
CA GLY A 81 -5.28 -8.94 -8.62
C GLY A 81 -5.13 -7.96 -7.45
N TRP A 82 -3.96 -7.31 -7.30
CA TRP A 82 -3.76 -6.30 -6.27
C TRP A 82 -4.34 -4.93 -6.67
N ILE A 83 -4.42 -4.62 -7.98
CA ILE A 83 -5.05 -3.40 -8.51
C ILE A 83 -6.55 -3.46 -8.25
N ASP A 84 -7.18 -4.59 -8.54
CA ASP A 84 -8.60 -4.82 -8.30
C ASP A 84 -8.95 -4.72 -6.80
N ALA A 85 -8.08 -5.26 -5.93
CA ALA A 85 -8.23 -5.13 -4.48
C ALA A 85 -8.11 -3.68 -4.00
N LEU A 86 -7.16 -2.90 -4.53
CA LEU A 86 -6.98 -1.49 -4.18
C LEU A 86 -8.13 -0.62 -4.71
N GLY A 87 -8.56 -0.84 -5.96
CA GLY A 87 -9.72 -0.16 -6.55
C GLY A 87 -10.99 -0.40 -5.73
N ARG A 88 -11.20 -1.64 -5.26
CA ARG A 88 -12.34 -1.98 -4.40
C ARG A 88 -12.27 -1.28 -3.03
N TYR A 89 -11.08 -1.15 -2.44
CA TYR A 89 -10.89 -0.38 -1.20
C TYR A 89 -11.20 1.11 -1.41
N ILE A 90 -10.73 1.70 -2.51
CA ILE A 90 -10.97 3.11 -2.84
C ILE A 90 -12.46 3.39 -3.05
N LEU A 91 -13.16 2.52 -3.77
CA LEU A 91 -14.61 2.63 -3.99
C LEU A 91 -15.42 2.50 -2.69
N THR A 92 -15.01 1.59 -1.79
CA THR A 92 -15.72 1.37 -0.52
C THR A 92 -15.46 2.47 0.51
N THR A 93 -14.27 3.06 0.54
CA THR A 93 -13.94 4.16 1.46
C THR A 93 -14.35 5.53 0.94
N GLY A 94 -14.24 5.78 -0.36
CA GLY A 94 -14.65 7.04 -1.00
C GLY A 94 -16.17 7.25 -1.09
N SER A 95 -16.96 6.19 -0.90
CA SER A 95 -18.43 6.25 -0.91
C SER A 95 -19.05 6.43 0.48
N ARG A 96 -18.25 6.56 1.54
CA ARG A 96 -18.76 6.79 2.90
C ARG A 96 -19.16 8.28 3.04
N PRO A 97 -20.45 8.59 3.33
CA PRO A 97 -20.92 9.97 3.51
C PRO A 97 -20.37 10.65 4.76
#